data_AF-A0A6C7JVI8-F1
#
_entry.id   AF-A0A6C7JVI8-F1
#
_cell.length_a   1.000
_cell.length_b   1.000
_cell.length_c   1.000
_cell.angle_alpha   90.00
_cell.angle_beta   90.00
_cell.angle_gamma   90.00
#
_symmetry.space_group_name_H-M   'P 1'
#
loop_
_entity.id
_entity.type
_entity.pdbx_description
1 polymer ?
#
loop_
_entity_poly.entity_id
_entity_poly.type
_entity_poly.pdbx_seq_one_letter_code
_entity_poly.pdbx_strand_id
1 'polypeptide(L)'
;EGIILKGGFVKNFYKKSFVLRQKINKNLKQINLLSEAFNLLLSEQAQYKKHLKILNLSISILSKNTKEHLARIDTLYTLTNAIKNEKMNKSIYLLSILSSIFLPLNLIVGFFGMNTNNLFFKDSPYGTLYIFSLICCILIVGFIFYYSKKTKEFDLDEGKKAKKQTK
;
A
#
# COMPACT_ATOMS: atom_id res chain seq x y z
N GLU A 1 -11.75 -11.74 -10.35
CA GLU A 1 -10.58 -12.49 -9.86
C GLU A 1 -9.36 -11.57 -9.84
N GLY A 2 -8.72 -11.44 -8.68
CA GLY A 2 -7.73 -10.40 -8.43
C GLY A 2 -6.48 -10.58 -9.27
N ILE A 3 -6.06 -9.52 -9.97
CA ILE A 3 -4.78 -9.47 -10.68
C ILE A 3 -3.68 -9.73 -9.65
N ILE A 4 -3.16 -10.95 -9.65
CA ILE A 4 -2.07 -11.37 -8.79
C ILE A 4 -0.83 -10.62 -9.27
N LEU A 5 -0.60 -9.45 -8.67
CA LEU A 5 0.64 -8.69 -8.79
C LEU A 5 1.80 -9.52 -8.20
N LYS A 6 2.31 -10.50 -8.97
CA LYS A 6 3.53 -11.24 -8.64
C LYS A 6 4.67 -10.23 -8.47
N GLY A 7 5.56 -10.42 -7.49
CA GLY A 7 6.60 -9.44 -7.14
C GLY A 7 7.48 -8.99 -8.33
N GLY A 8 7.74 -9.88 -9.30
CA GLY A 8 8.43 -9.54 -10.55
C GLY A 8 7.65 -8.60 -11.46
N PHE A 9 6.32 -8.72 -11.52
CA PHE A 9 5.45 -7.83 -12.30
C PHE A 9 5.45 -6.41 -11.72
N VAL A 10 5.43 -6.27 -10.40
CA VAL A 10 5.46 -4.97 -9.70
C VAL A 10 6.81 -4.26 -9.87
N LYS A 11 7.93 -4.98 -9.71
CA LYS A 11 9.27 -4.41 -9.97
C LYS A 11 9.42 -3.97 -11.43
N ASN A 12 8.90 -4.77 -12.36
CA ASN A 12 8.86 -4.41 -13.78
C ASN A 12 7.96 -3.22 -14.07
N PHE A 13 6.82 -3.09 -13.37
CA PHE A 13 5.93 -1.94 -13.49
C PHE A 13 6.63 -0.64 -13.11
N TYR A 14 7.28 -0.57 -11.94
CA TYR A 14 7.99 0.65 -11.51
C TYR A 14 9.11 1.07 -12.46
N LYS A 15 9.90 0.10 -12.95
CA LYS A 15 10.96 0.39 -13.93
C LYS A 15 10.36 0.91 -15.24
N LYS A 16 9.31 0.26 -15.74
CA LYS A 16 8.64 0.66 -16.99
C LYS A 16 7.91 2.00 -16.86
N SER A 17 7.24 2.26 -15.73
CA SER A 17 6.57 3.52 -15.47
C SER A 17 7.56 4.68 -15.37
N PHE A 18 8.72 4.46 -14.74
CA PHE A 18 9.80 5.45 -14.71
C PHE A 18 10.30 5.80 -16.12
N VAL A 19 10.61 4.78 -16.94
CA VAL A 19 11.04 4.98 -18.33
C VAL A 19 9.97 5.71 -19.13
N LEU A 20 8.70 5.37 -18.94
CA LEU A 20 7.58 6.03 -19.62
C LEU A 20 7.45 7.51 -19.22
N ARG A 21 7.53 7.83 -17.92
CA ARG A 21 7.54 9.22 -17.42
C ARG A 21 8.68 10.02 -18.04
N GLN A 22 9.88 9.45 -18.10
CA GLN A 22 11.04 10.11 -18.70
C GLN A 22 10.83 10.40 -20.19
N LYS A 23 10.28 9.45 -20.95
CA LYS A 23 9.94 9.64 -22.37
C LYS A 23 8.88 10.73 -22.57
N ILE A 24 7.83 10.74 -21.75
CA ILE A 24 6.77 11.75 -21.82
C ILE A 24 7.32 13.14 -21.47
N ASN A 25 8.16 13.26 -20.44
CA ASN A 25 8.82 14.52 -20.11
C ASN A 25 9.72 15.03 -21.24
N LYS A 26 10.44 14.12 -21.91
CA LYS A 26 11.23 14.49 -23.10
C LYS A 26 10.32 15.00 -24.22
N ASN A 27 9.21 14.33 -24.50
CA ASN A 27 8.23 14.77 -25.50
C ASN A 27 7.60 16.13 -25.14
N LEU A 28 7.30 16.36 -23.85
CA LEU A 28 6.77 17.64 -23.39
C LEU A 28 7.75 18.79 -23.66
N LYS A 29 9.05 18.59 -23.42
CA LYS A 29 10.08 19.58 -23.78
C LYS A 29 10.08 19.88 -25.27
N GLN A 30 9.99 18.85 -26.12
CA GLN A 30 9.94 19.02 -27.57
C GLN A 30 8.68 19.77 -28.03
N ILE A 31 7.51 19.46 -27.45
CA ILE A 31 6.26 20.16 -27.75
C ILE A 31 6.35 21.65 -27.35
N ASN A 32 7.00 21.96 -26.23
CA ASN A 32 7.19 23.36 -25.80
C ASN A 32 8.11 24.13 -26.76
N LEU A 33 9.23 23.53 -27.17
CA LEU A 33 10.12 24.13 -28.18
C LEU A 33 9.39 24.35 -29.52
N LEU A 34 8.56 23.38 -29.93
CA LEU A 34 7.74 23.50 -31.12
C LEU A 34 6.72 24.64 -31.01
N SER A 35 6.09 24.78 -29.83
CA SER A 35 5.14 25.88 -29.56
C SER A 35 5.83 27.25 -29.64
N GLU A 36 7.04 27.37 -29.12
CA GLU A 36 7.84 28.59 -29.18
C GLU A 36 8.21 28.96 -30.63
N ALA A 37 8.69 27.99 -31.41
CA ALA A 37 8.98 28.18 -32.83
C ALA A 37 7.74 28.59 -33.64
N PHE A 38 6.59 27.98 -33.35
CA PHE A 38 5.32 28.36 -34.00
C PHE A 38 4.87 29.76 -33.62
N ASN A 39 5.07 30.19 -32.38
CA ASN A 39 4.75 31.55 -31.94
C ASN A 39 5.61 32.60 -32.64
N LEU A 40 6.91 32.33 -32.83
CA LEU A 40 7.81 33.20 -33.59
C LEU A 40 7.36 33.36 -35.06
N LEU A 41 7.00 32.25 -35.72
CA LEU A 41 6.48 32.28 -37.09
C LEU A 41 5.17 33.11 -37.20
N LEU A 42 4.32 33.03 -36.17
CA LEU A 42 3.06 33.76 -36.09
C LEU A 42 3.28 35.28 -35.93
N SER A 43 4.38 35.70 -35.30
CA SER A 43 4.72 37.13 -35.18
C SER A 43 5.23 37.77 -36.48
N GLU A 44 5.86 37.00 -37.37
CA GLU A 44 6.45 37.54 -38.59
C GLU A 44 5.51 37.48 -39.82
N GLN A 45 4.61 36.50 -39.90
CA GLN A 45 3.82 36.24 -41.11
C GLN A 45 2.33 36.60 -40.95
N ALA A 46 1.99 37.87 -41.18
CA ALA A 46 0.61 38.38 -41.04
C ALA A 46 -0.39 37.77 -42.05
N GLN A 47 0.05 37.37 -43.24
CA GLN A 47 -0.82 36.83 -44.30
C GLN A 47 -1.43 35.46 -43.98
N TYR A 48 -0.74 34.60 -43.22
CA TYR A 48 -1.21 33.23 -42.92
C TYR A 48 -1.69 33.05 -41.47
N LYS A 49 -1.90 34.16 -40.76
CA LYS A 49 -2.21 34.21 -39.32
C LYS A 49 -3.36 33.28 -38.89
N LYS A 50 -4.40 33.14 -39.71
CA LYS A 50 -5.57 32.28 -39.42
C LYS A 50 -5.20 30.79 -39.40
N HIS A 51 -4.44 30.31 -40.39
CA HIS A 51 -3.99 28.92 -40.46
C HIS A 51 -2.96 28.61 -39.38
N LEU A 52 -2.01 29.53 -39.12
CA LEU A 52 -1.01 29.36 -38.06
C LEU A 52 -1.62 29.33 -36.66
N LYS A 53 -2.69 30.09 -36.42
CA LYS A 53 -3.42 30.07 -35.14
C LYS A 53 -4.08 28.71 -34.86
N ILE A 54 -4.59 28.03 -35.89
CA ILE A 54 -5.17 26.68 -35.76
C ILE A 54 -4.07 25.69 -35.37
N LEU A 55 -2.91 25.72 -36.03
CA LEU A 55 -1.78 24.84 -35.71
C LEU A 55 -1.26 25.07 -34.29
N ASN A 56 -1.17 26.33 -33.86
CA ASN A 56 -0.77 26.67 -32.49
C ASN A 56 -1.79 26.16 -31.45
N LEU A 57 -3.09 26.24 -31.75
CA LEU A 57 -4.13 25.63 -30.91
C LEU A 57 -3.93 24.11 -30.81
N SER A 58 -3.68 23.42 -31.93
CA SER A 58 -3.42 21.98 -31.95
C SER A 58 -2.19 21.59 -31.10
N ILE A 59 -1.11 22.38 -31.16
CA ILE A 59 0.10 22.18 -30.34
C ILE A 59 -0.22 22.39 -28.85
N SER A 60 -1.01 23.42 -28.52
CA SER A 60 -1.45 23.69 -27.14
C SER A 60 -2.29 22.55 -26.57
N ILE A 61 -3.24 22.02 -27.36
CA ILE A 61 -4.04 20.85 -27.00
C ILE A 61 -3.14 19.62 -26.79
N LEU A 62 -2.17 19.38 -27.69
CA LEU A 62 -1.22 18.28 -27.57
C LEU A 62 -0.37 18.41 -26.29
N SER A 63 0.10 19.61 -25.96
CA SER A 63 0.83 19.89 -24.72
C SER A 63 -0.02 19.58 -23.49
N LYS A 64 -1.29 20.04 -23.49
CA LYS A 64 -2.24 19.77 -22.40
C LYS A 64 -2.50 18.27 -22.22
N ASN A 65 -2.78 17.55 -23.30
CA ASN A 65 -3.00 16.10 -23.25
C ASN A 65 -1.75 15.36 -22.76
N THR A 66 -0.56 15.77 -23.19
CA THR A 66 0.71 15.18 -22.73
C THR A 66 0.92 15.37 -21.24
N LYS A 67 0.61 16.57 -20.70
CA LYS A 67 0.63 16.83 -19.23
C LYS A 67 -0.38 15.97 -18.49
N GLU A 68 -1.58 15.78 -19.04
CA GLU A 68 -2.60 14.93 -18.43
C GLU A 68 -2.19 13.45 -18.42
N HIS A 69 -1.60 12.95 -19.50
CA HIS A 69 -1.05 11.59 -19.53
C HIS A 69 0.06 11.39 -18.49
N LEU A 70 0.93 12.39 -18.29
CA LEU A 70 1.93 12.35 -17.23
C LEU A 70 1.29 12.27 -15.85
N ALA A 71 0.28 13.11 -15.58
CA ALA A 71 -0.46 13.10 -14.31
C ALA A 71 -1.15 11.75 -14.06
N ARG A 72 -1.75 11.14 -15.09
CA ARG A 72 -2.36 9.80 -14.98
C ARG A 72 -1.34 8.71 -14.68
N ILE A 73 -0.11 8.81 -15.18
CA ILE A 73 0.93 7.85 -14.82
C ILE A 73 1.36 8.02 -13.36
N ASP A 74 1.40 9.26 -12.88
CA ASP A 74 1.72 9.55 -11.48
C ASP A 74 0.64 9.01 -10.54
N THR A 75 -0.64 9.14 -10.90
CA THR A 75 -1.73 8.55 -10.13
C THR A 75 -1.69 7.01 -10.16
N LEU A 76 -1.39 6.39 -11.30
CA LEU A 76 -1.22 4.92 -11.36
C LEU A 76 -0.05 4.43 -10.48
N TYR A 77 1.04 5.21 -10.43
CA TYR A 77 2.18 4.91 -9.56
C TYR A 77 1.78 4.98 -8.08
N THR A 78 1.07 6.03 -7.66
CA THR A 78 0.62 6.17 -6.26
C THR A 78 -0.40 5.10 -5.87
N LEU A 79 -1.34 4.76 -6.74
CA LEU A 79 -2.30 3.66 -6.52
C LEU A 79 -1.58 2.31 -6.36
N THR A 80 -0.59 2.03 -7.21
CA THR A 80 0.20 0.80 -7.11
C THR A 80 0.98 0.74 -5.80
N ASN A 81 1.53 1.87 -5.35
CA ASN A 81 2.18 1.97 -4.04
C ASN A 81 1.20 1.75 -2.89
N ALA A 82 -0.01 2.32 -2.97
CA ALA A 82 -1.04 2.13 -1.95
C ALA A 82 -1.42 0.65 -1.80
N ILE A 83 -1.66 -0.05 -2.92
CA ILE A 83 -1.97 -1.50 -2.93
C ILE A 83 -0.79 -2.31 -2.37
N LYS A 84 0.45 -1.95 -2.71
CA LYS A 84 1.65 -2.61 -2.16
C LYS A 84 1.74 -2.42 -0.63
N ASN A 85 1.51 -1.20 -0.16
CA ASN A 85 1.56 -0.87 1.26
C ASN A 85 0.43 -1.57 2.03
N GLU A 86 -0.77 -1.69 1.46
CA GLU A 86 -1.87 -2.44 2.07
C GLU A 86 -1.49 -3.92 2.29
N LYS A 87 -0.88 -4.55 1.28
CA LYS A 87 -0.36 -5.93 1.41
C LYS A 87 0.72 -6.05 2.47
N MET A 88 1.65 -5.10 2.48
CA MET A 88 2.72 -5.06 3.50
C MET A 88 2.14 -4.91 4.90
N ASN A 89 1.17 -4.03 5.09
CA ASN A 89 0.48 -3.85 6.36
C ASN A 89 -0.24 -5.13 6.79
N LYS A 90 -0.89 -5.85 5.87
CA LYS A 90 -1.51 -7.14 6.16
C LYS A 90 -0.49 -8.19 6.58
N SER A 91 0.66 -8.26 5.91
CA SER A 91 1.75 -9.17 6.28
C SER A 91 2.34 -8.84 7.66
N ILE A 92 2.58 -7.55 7.94
CA ILE A 92 3.06 -7.10 9.25
C ILE A 92 2.04 -7.43 10.33
N TYR A 93 0.74 -7.18 10.08
CA TYR A 93 -0.33 -7.52 11.02
C TYR A 93 -0.36 -9.01 11.36
N LEU A 94 -0.23 -9.89 10.37
CA LEU A 94 -0.14 -11.34 10.60
C LEU A 94 1.09 -11.70 11.43
N LEU A 95 2.25 -11.14 11.11
CA LEU A 95 3.48 -11.36 11.89
C LEU A 95 3.34 -10.88 13.34
N SER A 96 2.67 -9.74 13.55
CA SER A 96 2.40 -9.20 14.89
C SER A 96 1.46 -10.09 15.69
N ILE A 97 0.41 -10.66 15.08
CA ILE A 97 -0.46 -11.63 15.74
C ILE A 97 0.34 -12.87 16.16
N LEU A 98 1.12 -13.44 15.23
CA LEU A 98 1.96 -14.60 15.52
C LEU A 98 2.96 -14.30 16.65
N SER A 99 3.58 -13.13 16.61
CA SER A 99 4.53 -12.68 17.65
C SER A 99 3.85 -12.48 19.00
N SER A 100 2.63 -11.92 19.02
CA SER A 100 1.85 -11.75 20.25
C SER A 100 1.52 -13.06 20.95
N ILE A 101 1.44 -14.17 20.21
CA ILE A 101 1.20 -15.51 20.75
C ILE A 101 2.53 -16.17 21.12
N PHE A 102 3.52 -16.14 20.22
CA PHE A 102 4.78 -16.85 20.42
C PHE A 102 5.70 -16.19 21.44
N LEU A 103 5.67 -14.87 21.61
CA LEU A 103 6.54 -14.19 22.58
C LEU A 103 6.29 -14.64 24.04
N PRO A 104 5.06 -14.60 24.59
CA PRO A 104 4.81 -15.09 25.94
C PRO A 104 5.01 -16.60 26.06
N LEU A 105 4.69 -17.36 25.00
CA LEU A 105 4.87 -18.81 24.99
C LEU A 105 6.35 -19.19 25.05
N ASN A 106 7.19 -18.54 24.24
CA ASN A 106 8.63 -18.72 24.25
C ASN A 106 9.27 -18.25 25.56
N LEU A 107 8.71 -17.22 26.22
CA LEU A 107 9.17 -16.81 27.55
C LEU A 107 8.95 -17.92 28.57
N ILE A 108 7.77 -18.55 28.58
CA ILE A 108 7.46 -19.67 29.50
C ILE A 108 8.37 -20.87 29.22
N VAL A 109 8.45 -21.29 27.96
CA VAL A 109 9.33 -22.41 27.55
C VAL A 109 10.79 -22.12 27.87
N GLY A 110 11.26 -20.89 27.60
CA GLY A 110 12.61 -20.45 27.90
C GLY A 110 12.90 -20.43 29.40
N PHE A 111 12.01 -19.84 30.20
CA PHE A 111 12.16 -19.75 31.66
C PHE A 111 12.24 -21.13 32.33
N PHE A 112 11.38 -22.07 31.94
CA PHE A 112 11.41 -23.44 32.46
C PHE A 112 12.47 -24.33 31.80
N GLY A 113 13.06 -23.91 30.68
CA GLY A 113 14.20 -24.56 30.04
C GLY A 113 15.56 -24.15 30.61
N MET A 114 15.61 -23.22 31.57
CA MET A 114 16.84 -22.80 32.22
C MET A 114 17.33 -23.89 33.20
N ASN A 115 18.63 -24.22 33.18
CA ASN A 115 19.24 -25.17 34.11
C ASN A 115 19.52 -24.54 35.49
N THR A 116 18.50 -23.97 36.14
CA THR A 116 18.61 -23.35 37.46
C THR A 116 17.96 -24.23 38.55
N ASN A 117 18.54 -24.23 39.75
CA ASN A 117 17.95 -24.90 40.91
C ASN A 117 16.80 -24.07 41.48
N ASN A 118 15.81 -24.74 42.09
CA ASN A 118 14.60 -24.15 42.67
C ASN A 118 13.70 -23.37 41.68
N LEU A 119 13.50 -23.91 40.47
CA LEU A 119 12.44 -23.41 39.58
C LEU A 119 11.06 -23.59 40.24
N PHE A 120 10.14 -22.65 39.95
CA PHE A 120 8.75 -22.77 40.36
C PHE A 120 8.19 -24.13 39.93
N PHE A 121 7.44 -24.81 40.81
CA PHE A 121 6.85 -26.13 40.57
C PHE A 121 7.84 -27.30 40.34
N LYS A 122 9.16 -27.13 40.51
CA LYS A 122 10.17 -28.20 40.33
C LYS A 122 9.96 -29.39 41.27
N ASP A 123 9.58 -29.13 42.52
CA ASP A 123 9.41 -30.17 43.55
C ASP A 123 7.98 -30.74 43.61
N SER A 124 7.08 -30.27 42.72
CA SER A 124 5.69 -30.74 42.68
C SER A 124 5.55 -31.93 41.72
N PRO A 125 4.89 -33.04 42.11
CA PRO A 125 4.66 -34.19 41.22
C PRO A 125 3.80 -33.84 40.00
N TYR A 126 3.05 -32.73 40.04
CA TYR A 126 2.19 -32.27 38.95
C TYR A 126 2.68 -30.96 38.30
N GLY A 127 3.94 -30.55 38.54
CA GLY A 127 4.48 -29.27 38.05
C GLY A 127 4.31 -29.06 36.54
N THR A 128 4.58 -30.10 35.73
CA THR A 128 4.39 -30.06 34.27
C THR A 128 2.92 -29.85 33.87
N LEU A 129 1.97 -30.46 34.59
CA LEU A 129 0.54 -30.30 34.31
C LEU A 129 0.06 -28.87 34.62
N TYR A 130 0.57 -28.25 35.70
CA TYR A 130 0.23 -26.86 36.02
C TYR A 130 0.72 -25.88 34.96
N ILE A 131 1.96 -26.04 34.48
CA ILE A 131 2.54 -25.20 33.43
C ILE A 131 1.81 -25.41 32.10
N PHE A 132 1.46 -26.65 31.77
CA PHE A 132 0.65 -26.96 30.58
C PHE A 132 -0.74 -26.31 30.65
N SER A 133 -1.40 -26.38 31.81
CA SER A 133 -2.69 -25.72 32.05
C SER A 133 -2.59 -24.19 31.90
N LEU A 134 -1.52 -23.58 32.44
CA LEU A 134 -1.25 -22.15 32.29
C LEU A 134 -1.09 -21.74 30.82
N ILE A 135 -0.32 -22.51 30.04
CA ILE A 135 -0.15 -22.29 28.60
C ILE A 135 -1.48 -22.37 27.86
N CYS A 136 -2.28 -23.41 28.12
CA CYS A 136 -3.62 -23.55 27.53
C CYS A 136 -4.52 -22.36 27.89
N CYS A 137 -4.48 -21.91 29.14
CA CYS A 137 -5.28 -20.77 29.60
C CYS A 137 -4.90 -19.47 28.87
N ILE A 138 -3.60 -19.20 28.68
CA ILE A 138 -3.11 -18.03 27.93
C ILE A 138 -3.56 -18.08 26.47
N LEU A 139 -3.51 -19.26 25.83
CA LEU A 139 -3.97 -19.43 24.45
C LEU A 139 -5.48 -19.19 24.33
N ILE A 140 -6.28 -19.70 25.26
CA ILE A 140 -7.74 -19.52 25.28
C ILE A 140 -8.09 -18.04 25.49
N VAL A 141 -7.46 -17.37 26.45
CA VAL A 141 -7.68 -15.93 26.70
C VAL A 141 -7.27 -15.09 25.48
N GLY A 142 -6.15 -15.41 24.86
CA GLY A 142 -5.71 -14.77 23.62
C GLY A 142 -6.70 -14.95 22.47
N PHE A 143 -7.27 -16.15 22.34
CA PHE A 143 -8.27 -16.47 21.32
C PHE A 143 -9.61 -15.74 21.57
N ILE A 144 -10.08 -15.72 22.82
CA ILE A 144 -11.29 -14.97 23.21
C ILE A 144 -11.10 -13.47 22.93
N PHE A 145 -9.96 -12.90 23.35
CA PHE A 145 -9.66 -11.49 23.10
C PHE A 145 -9.62 -11.15 21.60
N TYR A 146 -9.04 -12.02 20.77
CA TYR A 146 -9.03 -11.87 19.32
C TYR A 146 -10.46 -11.87 18.73
N TYR A 147 -11.30 -12.82 19.12
CA TYR A 147 -12.68 -12.92 18.64
C TYR A 147 -13.52 -11.73 19.09
N SER A 148 -13.42 -11.30 20.35
CA SER A 148 -14.16 -10.13 20.87
C SER A 148 -13.78 -8.82 20.18
N LYS A 149 -12.55 -8.70 19.65
CA LYS A 149 -12.11 -7.50 18.93
C LYS A 149 -12.63 -7.49 17.49
N LYS A 150 -12.74 -8.68 16.86
CA LYS A 150 -13.25 -8.85 15.49
C LYS A 150 -14.75 -8.54 15.38
N THR A 151 -15.56 -8.90 16.38
CA THR A 151 -16.99 -8.52 16.42
C THR A 151 -17.18 -7.02 16.56
N LYS A 152 -16.38 -6.34 17.40
CA LYS A 152 -16.45 -4.88 17.57
C LYS A 152 -16.15 -4.08 16.30
N GLU A 153 -15.21 -4.54 15.45
CA GLU A 153 -14.95 -3.87 14.17
C GLU A 153 -16.10 -4.06 13.16
N PHE A 154 -16.78 -5.22 13.18
CA PHE A 154 -17.93 -5.50 12.32
C PHE A 154 -19.16 -4.64 12.68
N ASP A 155 -19.41 -4.46 13.98
CA ASP A 155 -20.53 -3.66 14.50
C ASP A 155 -20.37 -2.15 14.20
N LEU A 156 -19.13 -1.64 14.17
CA LEU A 156 -18.84 -0.23 13.90
C LEU A 156 -19.09 0.17 12.43
N ASP A 157 -18.89 -0.76 11.49
CA ASP A 157 -19.10 -0.50 10.06
C ASP A 157 -20.58 -0.58 9.67
N GLU A 158 -21.37 -1.48 10.27
CA GLU A 158 -22.83 -1.51 10.08
C GLU A 158 -23.52 -0.30 10.72
N GLY A 159 -23.13 0.08 11.94
CA GLY A 159 -23.66 1.27 12.60
C GLY A 159 -23.38 2.59 11.87
N LYS A 160 -22.25 2.69 11.16
CA LYS A 160 -21.93 3.84 10.29
C LYS A 160 -22.73 3.83 8.99
N LYS A 161 -22.99 2.67 8.39
CA LYS A 161 -23.82 2.57 7.17
C LYS A 161 -25.29 2.89 7.46
N ALA A 162 -25.83 2.41 8.58
CA ALA A 162 -27.21 2.69 9.00
C ALA A 162 -27.45 4.20 9.20
N LYS A 163 -26.56 4.91 9.90
CA LYS A 163 -26.66 6.38 10.09
C LYS A 163 -26.50 7.21 8.82
N LYS A 164 -25.92 6.65 7.75
CA LYS A 164 -25.70 7.34 6.48
C LYS A 164 -26.87 7.17 5.49
N GLN A 165 -27.78 6.23 5.74
CA GLN A 165 -29.00 6.03 4.95
C GLN A 165 -30.21 6.78 5.53
N THR A 166 -30.12 7.29 6.76
CA THR A 166 -31.20 8.03 7.44
C THR A 166 -31.02 9.56 7.43
N LYS A 167 -30.05 10.08 6.66
CA LYS A 167 -29.82 11.51 6.41
C LYS A 167 -29.79 11.75 4.92
#